data_AF-A0A4W5K334-F1
#
_entry.id   AF-A0A4W5K334-F1
#
_cell.length_a   1.000
_cell.length_b   1.000
_cell.length_c   1.000
_cell.angle_alpha   90.00
_cell.angle_beta   90.00
_cell.angle_gamma   90.00
#
_symmetry.space_group_name_H-M   'P 1'
#
loop_
_entity.id
_entity.type
_entity.pdbx_description
1 polymer ?
#
loop_
_entity_poly.entity_id
_entity_poly.type
_entity_poly.pdbx_seq_one_letter_code
_entity_poly.pdbx_strand_id
1 'polypeptide(L)' 'QNKKKKKVESHIPYRDSVLTWLLRENLGGNSRTAMVAALSPADINYDETLSTLR' A
#
# COMPACT_ATOMS: atom_id res chain seq x y z
N GLN A 1 -19.86 -26.60 11.56
CA GLN A 1 -18.95 -25.97 12.54
C GLN A 1 -18.25 -24.80 11.86
N ASN A 2 -18.67 -23.57 12.19
CA ASN A 2 -18.32 -22.37 11.44
C ASN A 2 -17.00 -21.77 11.99
N LYS A 3 -15.86 -22.04 11.33
CA LYS A 3 -14.57 -21.43 11.70
C LYS A 3 -14.57 -19.95 11.29
N LYS A 4 -15.03 -19.06 12.17
CA LYS A 4 -14.72 -17.62 12.08
C LYS A 4 -13.19 -17.47 12.18
N LYS A 5 -12.52 -17.28 11.04
CA LYS A 5 -11.12 -16.85 10.99
C LYS A 5 -11.03 -15.51 11.71
N LYS A 6 -10.49 -15.47 12.93
CA LYS A 6 -10.02 -14.23 13.56
C LYS A 6 -9.04 -13.60 12.57
N LYS A 7 -9.42 -12.49 11.91
CA LYS A 7 -8.45 -11.63 11.23
C LYS A 7 -7.46 -11.24 12.32
N VAL A 8 -6.23 -11.73 12.22
CA VAL A 8 -5.11 -11.10 12.92
C VAL A 8 -5.16 -9.67 12.43
N GLU A 9 -5.45 -8.71 13.31
CA GLU A 9 -5.23 -7.30 12.99
C GLU A 9 -3.71 -7.16 12.82
N SER A 10 -3.23 -7.43 11.61
CA SER A 10 -1.88 -7.09 11.21
C SER A 10 -1.72 -5.61 11.51
N HIS A 11 -0.86 -5.26 12.46
CA HIS A 11 -0.63 -3.89 12.84
C HIS A 11 -0.24 -3.09 11.59
N ILE A 12 -1.11 -2.18 11.14
CA ILE A 12 -0.83 -1.35 9.97
C ILE A 12 -0.12 -0.09 10.48
N PRO A 13 1.15 0.15 10.09
CA PRO A 13 2.00 1.19 10.67
C PRO A 13 1.68 2.58 10.12
N TYR A 14 0.43 3.02 10.20
CA TYR A 14 0.05 4.36 9.73
C TYR A 14 0.79 5.48 10.49
N ARG A 15 1.25 5.22 11.71
CA ARG A 15 1.92 6.21 12.58
C ARG A 15 3.43 6.34 12.35
N ASP A 16 4.03 5.46 11.57
CA ASP A 16 5.48 5.45 11.34
C ASP A 16 5.93 6.65 10.49
N SER A 17 5.01 7.21 9.70
CA SER A 17 5.25 8.48 8.99
C SER A 17 4.04 9.41 9.11
N VAL A 18 4.32 10.72 9.06
CA VAL A 18 3.25 11.75 9.02
C VAL A 18 2.39 11.57 7.77
N LEU A 19 2.98 11.19 6.64
CA LEU A 19 2.27 10.96 5.38
C LEU A 19 1.25 9.83 5.51
N THR A 20 1.66 8.67 5.99
CA THR A 20 0.77 7.52 6.19
C THR A 20 -0.28 7.77 7.28
N TRP A 21 0.01 8.67 8.23
CA TRP A 21 -0.96 9.03 9.27
C TRP A 21 -2.08 9.90 8.71
N LEU A 22 -1.74 10.90 7.90
CA LEU A 22 -2.71 11.74 7.20
C LEU A 22 -3.52 10.93 6.18
N LEU A 23 -2.89 9.95 5.52
CA LEU A 23 -3.54 9.09 4.52
C LEU A 23 -4.23 7.85 5.11
N ARG A 24 -4.29 7.69 6.43
CA ARG A 24 -4.88 6.51 7.09
C ARG A 24 -6.27 6.17 6.57
N GLU A 25 -7.15 7.17 6.49
CA GLU A 25 -8.54 6.98 6.03
C GLU A 25 -8.61 6.64 4.53
N ASN A 26 -7.60 7.02 3.75
CA ASN A 26 -7.52 6.73 2.31
C ASN A 26 -6.93 5.35 2.00
N LEU A 27 -6.01 4.85 2.83
CA LEU A 27 -5.33 3.57 2.59
C LEU A 27 -6.05 2.36 3.19
N GLY A 28 -6.92 2.57 4.19
CA GLY A 28 -7.66 1.47 4.84
C GLY A 28 -9.05 1.83 5.38
N GLY A 29 -9.53 3.06 5.14
CA GLY A 29 -10.84 3.54 5.55
C GLY A 29 -11.87 3.54 4.41
N ASN A 30 -12.90 4.38 4.56
CA ASN A 30 -13.99 4.50 3.57
C ASN A 30 -13.63 5.53 2.48
N SER A 31 -12.64 5.23 1.67
CA SER A 31 -12.23 6.06 0.54
C SER A 31 -11.99 5.21 -0.71
N ARG A 32 -12.25 5.81 -1.88
CA ARG A 32 -11.90 5.20 -3.17
C ARG A 32 -10.57 5.78 -3.61
N THR A 33 -9.51 5.03 -3.35
CA THR A 33 -8.14 5.45 -3.66
C THR A 33 -7.69 4.83 -4.97
N ALA A 34 -7.19 5.66 -5.89
CA ALA A 34 -6.48 5.23 -7.09
C ALA A 34 -5.01 5.60 -6.95
N MET A 35 -4.12 4.70 -7.34
CA MET A 35 -2.68 4.92 -7.35
C MET A 35 -2.18 4.90 -8.79
N VAL A 36 -1.35 5.87 -9.17
CA VAL A 36 -0.72 5.94 -10.49
C VAL A 36 0.78 5.68 -10.32
N ALA A 37 1.25 4.58 -10.90
CA ALA A 37 2.67 4.24 -10.95
C ALA A 37 3.29 4.81 -12.24
N ALA A 38 4.28 5.70 -12.10
CA ALA A 38 5.02 6.27 -13.23
C ALA A 38 6.32 5.46 -13.44
N LEU A 39 6.52 4.95 -14.65
CA LEU A 39 7.62 4.05 -14.99
C LEU A 39 8.51 4.65 -16.08
N SER A 40 9.80 4.33 -16.02
CA SER A 40 10.78 4.69 -17.06
C SER A 40 11.03 3.49 -17.98
N PRO A 41 11.07 3.66 -19.32
CA PRO A 41 11.36 2.56 -20.24
C PRO A 41 12.86 2.25 -20.37
N ALA A 42 13.73 2.95 -19.66
CA ALA A 42 15.18 2.77 -19.79
C ALA A 42 15.65 1.50 -19.05
N ASP A 43 16.48 0.69 -19.71
CA ASP A 43 17.00 -0.58 -19.16
C ASP A 43 17.76 -0.39 -17.84
N ILE A 44 18.46 0.74 -17.68
CA ILE A 44 19.18 1.08 -16.43
C ILE A 44 18.25 1.21 -15.22
N ASN A 45 16.95 1.44 -15.44
CA ASN A 45 15.95 1.59 -14.40
C ASN A 45 15.06 0.35 -14.28
N TYR A 46 15.43 -0.78 -14.89
CA TYR A 46 14.62 -1.99 -14.88
C TYR A 46 14.30 -2.46 -13.45
N ASP A 47 15.30 -2.48 -12.56
CA ASP A 47 15.12 -2.95 -11.18
C ASP A 47 14.19 -2.04 -10.35
N GLU A 48 14.31 -0.71 -10.53
CA GLU A 48 13.45 0.28 -9.86
C GLU A 48 12.03 0.28 -10.43
N THR A 49 11.91 0.08 -11.75
CA THR A 49 10.62 -0.05 -12.45
C THR A 49 9.89 -1.30 -11.99
N LEU A 50 10.61 -2.42 -11.85
CA LEU A 50 10.06 -3.65 -11.30
C LEU A 50 9.65 -3.49 -9.83
N SER A 51 10.43 -2.74 -9.04
CA SER A 51 10.09 -2.44 -7.65
C SER A 51 8.87 -1.55 -7.52
N THR A 52 8.69 -0.58 -8.43
CA THR A 52 7.50 0.31 -8.47
C THR A 52 6.23 -0.44 -8.87
N LEU A 53 6.36 -1.53 -9.63
CA LEU A 53 5.24 -2.38 -10.06
C LEU A 53 4.83 -3.44 -9.01
N ARG A 54 5.68 -3.76 -8.04
CA ARG A 54 5.46 -4.82 -7.03
C ARG A 54 4.75 -4.30 -5.80
#